data_AF-A0AAN1U8B2-F1
#
_entry.id   AF-A0AAN1U8B2-F1
#
_cell.length_a   1.000
_cell.length_b   1.000
_cell.length_c   1.000
_cell.angle_alpha   90.00
_cell.angle_beta   90.00
_cell.angle_gamma   90.00
#
_symmetry.space_group_name_H-M   'P 1'
#
loop_
_entity.id
_entity.type
_entity.pdbx_description
1 polymer ?
#
loop_
_entity_poly.entity_id
_entity_poly.type
_entity_poly.pdbx_seq_one_letter_code
_entity_poly.pdbx_strand_id
1 'polypeptide(L)' 'MCVQTARKLQMITAHLQASKPAGWHDTDWKDCAWTNGDAVLPLDGNITHNAMAILSITIRAAGPYLVGKDMEKAVAQAI' A
#
# COMPACT_ATOMS: atom_id res chain seq x y z
N MET A 1 -0.12 -5.20 8.62
CA MET A 1 -0.98 -5.54 7.47
C MET A 1 -1.01 -7.05 7.30
N CYS A 2 -2.17 -7.63 6.98
CA CYS A 2 -2.29 -9.07 6.79
C CYS A 2 -3.47 -9.45 5.90
N VAL A 3 -3.40 -10.64 5.32
CA VAL A 3 -4.50 -11.27 4.58
C VAL A 3 -4.96 -12.53 5.30
N GLN A 4 -6.27 -12.70 5.45
CA GLN A 4 -6.89 -13.89 6.03
C GLN A 4 -7.71 -14.63 4.99
N THR A 5 -7.46 -15.93 4.88
CA THR A 5 -8.36 -16.88 4.22
C THR A 5 -9.04 -17.72 5.30
N ALA A 6 -10.01 -18.55 4.92
CA ALA A 6 -10.62 -19.53 5.82
C ALA A 6 -9.60 -20.51 6.45
N ARG A 7 -8.42 -20.69 5.84
CA ARG A 7 -7.42 -21.68 6.26
C ARG A 7 -6.18 -21.08 6.91
N LYS A 8 -5.89 -19.79 6.69
CA LYS A 8 -4.60 -19.19 7.04
C LYS A 8 -4.68 -17.67 7.19
N LEU A 9 -3.96 -17.15 8.19
CA LEU A 9 -3.59 -15.75 8.33
C LEU A 9 -2.15 -15.56 7.82
N GLN A 10 -1.94 -14.59 6.93
CA GLN A 10 -0.64 -14.26 6.34
C GLN A 10 -0.29 -12.80 6.64
N MET A 11 0.83 -12.59 7.32
CA MET A 11 1.37 -11.25 7.55
C MET A 11 2.08 -10.77 6.30
N ILE A 12 1.79 -9.53 5.87
CA ILE A 12 2.48 -8.92 4.73
C ILE A 12 3.46 -7.89 5.26
N THR A 13 4.75 -8.12 4.99
CA THR A 13 5.86 -7.27 5.45
C THR A 13 6.70 -6.72 4.29
N ALA A 14 6.27 -6.94 3.03
CA ALA A 14 7.00 -6.49 1.84
C ALA A 14 7.24 -4.97 1.82
N HIS A 15 6.26 -4.18 2.27
CA HIS A 15 6.36 -2.72 2.38
C HIS A 15 7.36 -2.26 3.47
N LEU A 16 7.80 -3.16 4.36
CA LEU A 16 8.78 -2.86 5.42
C LEU A 16 10.21 -3.32 5.05
N GLN A 17 10.38 -4.02 3.92
CA GLN A 17 11.70 -4.47 3.50
C GLN A 17 12.57 -3.30 3.03
N ALA A 18 13.89 -3.50 2.99
CA ALA A 18 14.82 -2.49 2.47
C ALA A 18 14.55 -2.20 0.99
N SER A 19 14.36 -3.24 0.18
CA SER A 19 13.90 -3.13 -1.21
C SER A 19 12.37 -3.23 -1.23
N LYS A 20 11.71 -2.09 -1.42
CA LYS A 20 10.25 -1.99 -1.41
C LYS A 20 9.66 -2.09 -2.81
N PRO A 21 8.46 -2.67 -2.97
CA PRO A 21 7.72 -2.60 -4.23
C PRO A 21 7.36 -1.15 -4.60
N ALA A 22 7.00 -0.92 -5.87
CA ALA A 22 6.60 0.39 -6.36
C ALA A 22 5.45 1.00 -5.54
N GLY A 23 5.52 2.33 -5.34
CA GLY A 23 4.51 3.11 -4.61
C GLY A 23 4.61 3.07 -3.08
N TRP A 24 5.54 2.30 -2.51
CA TRP A 24 5.87 2.34 -1.08
C TRP A 24 7.10 3.21 -0.82
N HIS A 25 7.05 3.99 0.26
CA HIS A 25 8.08 4.95 0.62
C HIS A 25 8.47 4.82 2.09
N ASP A 26 9.73 5.14 2.40
CA ASP A 26 10.23 5.14 3.76
C ASP A 26 9.54 6.19 4.64
N THR A 27 9.56 5.91 5.93
CA THR A 27 9.12 6.79 7.01
C THR A 27 10.10 6.64 8.17
N ASP A 28 10.08 7.57 9.12
CA ASP A 28 10.92 7.50 10.33
C ASP A 28 10.50 6.34 11.26
N TRP A 29 9.34 5.73 11.00
CA TRP A 29 8.81 4.58 11.73
C TRP A 29 9.25 3.25 11.12
N LYS A 30 9.61 2.29 11.97
CA LYS A 30 10.07 0.96 11.51
C LYS A 30 8.94 -0.03 11.19
N ASP A 31 7.72 0.25 11.64
CA ASP A 31 6.57 -0.67 11.57
C ASP A 31 5.53 -0.29 10.51
N CYS A 32 5.77 0.76 9.73
CA CYS A 32 4.89 1.18 8.63
C CYS A 32 5.67 1.83 7.49
N ALA A 33 4.97 2.13 6.39
CA ALA A 33 5.50 2.80 5.22
C ALA A 33 4.47 3.81 4.69
N TRP A 34 4.94 4.86 4.02
CA TRP A 34 4.07 5.74 3.26
C TRP A 34 3.69 5.09 1.92
N THR A 35 2.50 5.42 1.43
CA THR A 35 2.07 5.07 0.07
C THR A 35 1.62 6.33 -0.67
N ASN A 36 1.89 6.40 -1.97
CA ASN A 36 1.40 7.44 -2.87
C ASN A 36 -0.05 7.16 -3.38
N GLY A 37 -0.71 6.12 -2.88
CA GLY A 37 -2.05 5.70 -3.32
C GLY A 37 -2.05 4.69 -4.47
N ASP A 38 -0.89 4.40 -5.06
CA ASP A 38 -0.71 3.40 -6.12
C ASP A 38 0.50 2.50 -5.80
N ALA A 39 0.32 1.64 -4.78
CA ALA A 39 1.38 0.79 -4.28
C ALA A 39 1.14 -0.69 -4.54
N VAL A 40 2.17 -1.37 -5.06
CA VAL A 40 2.13 -2.80 -5.35
C VAL A 40 2.24 -3.59 -4.06
N LEU A 41 1.21 -4.36 -3.72
CA LEU A 41 1.21 -5.24 -2.56
C LEU A 41 1.32 -6.70 -3.01
N PRO A 42 2.48 -7.35 -2.87
CA PRO A 42 2.62 -8.76 -3.22
C PRO A 42 1.84 -9.60 -2.20
N LEU A 43 0.79 -10.25 -2.69
CA LEU A 43 0.12 -11.32 -1.99
C LEU A 43 0.89 -12.61 -2.33
N ASP A 44 1.48 -13.24 -1.33
CA ASP A 44 2.22 -14.46 -1.52
C ASP A 44 1.33 -15.52 -2.18
N GLY A 45 1.85 -16.23 -3.19
CA GLY A 45 1.10 -17.09 -4.12
C GLY A 45 0.36 -18.29 -3.51
N ASN A 46 0.28 -18.35 -2.19
CA ASN A 46 -0.52 -19.30 -1.42
C ASN A 46 -1.99 -18.89 -1.26
N ILE A 47 -2.38 -17.70 -1.73
CA ILE A 47 -3.81 -17.40 -1.96
C ILE A 47 -4.21 -18.16 -3.22
N THR A 48 -4.59 -19.42 -3.02
CA THR A 48 -4.98 -20.34 -4.09
C THR A 48 -6.07 -19.72 -4.94
N HIS A 49 -6.02 -19.94 -6.25
CA HIS A 49 -7.08 -19.55 -7.19
C HIS A 49 -8.46 -19.93 -6.62
N ASN A 50 -9.40 -18.99 -6.61
CA ASN A 50 -10.75 -19.13 -6.06
C ASN A 50 -10.90 -19.14 -4.51
N ALA A 51 -9.89 -18.72 -3.74
CA ALA A 51 -10.04 -18.48 -2.30
C ALA A 51 -10.62 -17.10 -2.01
N MET A 52 -11.68 -17.03 -1.19
CA MET A 52 -12.12 -15.77 -0.58
C MET A 52 -11.13 -15.38 0.52
N ALA A 53 -10.72 -14.12 0.51
CA ALA A 53 -9.77 -13.58 1.47
C ALA A 53 -10.15 -12.16 1.90
N ILE A 54 -9.80 -11.79 3.13
CA ILE A 54 -9.95 -10.44 3.69
C ILE A 54 -8.56 -9.83 3.84
N LEU A 55 -8.37 -8.62 3.30
CA LEU A 55 -7.16 -7.82 3.49
C LEU A 55 -7.41 -6.79 4.59
N SER A 56 -6.60 -6.85 5.65
CA SER A 56 -6.66 -5.92 6.78
C SER A 56 -5.45 -4.99 6.77
N ILE A 57 -5.73 -3.68 6.65
CA ILE A 57 -4.76 -2.60 6.63
C ILE A 57 -5.07 -1.62 7.76
N THR A 58 -4.05 -1.20 8.50
CA THR A 58 -4.17 -0.14 9.50
C THR A 58 -3.53 1.13 8.95
N ILE A 59 -4.33 2.18 8.78
CA ILE A 59 -3.84 3.50 8.38
C ILE A 59 -3.36 4.22 9.64
N ARG A 60 -2.05 4.47 9.74
CA ARG A 60 -1.42 5.11 10.91
C ARG A 60 -1.49 6.63 10.86
N ALA A 61 -1.40 7.18 9.66
CA ALA A 61 -1.53 8.59 9.39
C ALA A 61 -2.08 8.76 7.99
N ALA A 62 -2.86 9.83 7.79
CA ALA A 62 -3.27 10.30 6.48
C ALA A 62 -2.78 11.75 6.35
N GLY A 63 -2.11 12.07 5.25
CA GLY A 63 -1.83 13.45 4.85
C GLY A 63 -2.80 13.88 3.76
N PRO A 64 -2.87 15.18 3.41
CA PRO A 64 -3.47 15.58 2.14
C PRO A 64 -2.77 14.80 1.03
N TYR A 65 -3.55 14.09 0.20
CA TYR A 65 -3.00 13.45 -0.99
C TYR A 65 -2.41 14.56 -1.85
N LEU A 66 -1.07 14.60 -1.92
CA LEU A 66 -0.39 15.56 -2.78
C LEU A 66 -0.75 15.19 -4.20
N VAL A 67 -1.60 16.03 -4.80
CA VAL A 67 -1.95 15.97 -6.20
C VAL A 67 -0.63 16.00 -6.98
N GLY A 68 -0.39 14.96 -7.80
CA GLY A 68 0.85 14.89 -8.58
C GLY A 68 1.06 16.17 -9.38
N LYS A 69 2.31 16.62 -9.54
CA LYS A 69 2.67 17.87 -10.23
C LYS A 69 2.00 18.03 -11.61
N ASP A 70 1.67 16.92 -12.27
CA ASP A 70 0.99 16.91 -13.57
C ASP A 70 -0.47 17.39 -13.47
N MET A 71 -1.12 17.15 -12.33
CA MET A 71 -2.50 17.56 -12.06
C MET A 71 -2.56 18.97 -11.43
N GLU A 72 -1.50 19.43 -10.75
CA GLU A 72 -1.34 20.88 -10.42
C GLU A 72 -1.32 21.74 -11.67
N LYS A 73 -0.64 21.29 -12.75
CA LYS A 73 -0.59 22.01 -14.02
C LYS A 73 -1.96 22.10 -14.71
N ALA A 74 -2.77 21.04 -14.62
CA ALA A 74 -4.12 21.03 -15.19
C ALA A 74 -5.09 21.96 -14.43
N VAL A 75 -4.94 22.07 -13.11
CA VAL A 75 -5.77 22.97 -12.28
C VAL A 75 -5.35 24.44 -12.48
N ALA A 76 -4.05 24.71 -12.62
CA ALA A 76 -3.54 26.07 -12.82
C ALA A 76 -3.87 26.66 -14.21
N GLN A 77 -4.28 25.84 -15.17
CA GLN A 77 -4.57 26.25 -16.55
C GLN A 77 -6.08 26.42 -16.82
N ALA A 78 -6.91 26.21 -15.79
CA ALA A 78 -8.37 26.34 -15.83
C ALA A 78 -8.90 27.62 -15.14
N ILE A 79 -8.03 28.61 -14.87
CA ILE A 79 -8.37 29.92 -14.29
C ILE A 79 -7.96 31.03 -15.26
#